data_AF-A0A6B3PIB6-F1
#
_entry.id   AF-A0A6B3PIB6-F1
#
_cell.length_a   1.000
_cell.length_b   1.000
_cell.length_c   1.000
_cell.angle_alpha   90.00
_cell.angle_beta   90.00
_cell.angle_gamma   90.00
#
_symmetry.space_group_name_H-M   'P 1'
#
loop_
_entity.id
_entity.type
_entity.pdbx_description
1 polymer ?
#
loop_
_entity_poly.entity_id
_entity_poly.type
_entity_poly.pdbx_seq_one_letter_code
_entity_poly.pdbx_strand_id
1 'polypeptide(L)'
;MEETVSGSLGVGVVKLVVIKPETQAINLAKSLISQAQEEIIEPKIQEDLINLIQTIIVYKLPQKTRKEIEAMLGLSELKKTKVYQEAFAEGKDEGEVEANLKSVSNMIRLGLTLETIAEYLDLPLEEVQRLAKLTENRD
;
A
#
# COMPACT_ATOMS: atom_id res chain seq x y z
N MET A 1 -7.40 30.78 15.24
CA MET A 1 -5.97 30.74 15.63
C MET A 1 -5.36 29.62 14.82
N GLU A 2 -4.82 29.97 13.65
CA GLU A 2 -3.95 29.08 12.87
C GLU A 2 -2.57 29.20 13.51
N GLU A 3 -2.27 28.30 14.45
CA GLU A 3 -0.95 28.22 15.05
C GLU A 3 0.04 27.62 14.04
N THR A 4 1.15 28.34 13.93
CA THR A 4 2.24 28.16 13.01
C THR A 4 2.95 26.82 13.17
N VAL A 5 2.79 25.90 12.22
CA VAL A 5 3.83 24.89 11.86
C VAL A 5 4.94 25.56 11.00
N SER A 6 5.08 26.89 11.12
CA SER A 6 5.49 27.77 10.03
C SER A 6 6.99 27.91 9.87
N GLY A 7 7.53 27.19 8.88
CA GLY A 7 8.78 27.56 8.20
C GLY A 7 9.69 26.37 7.95
N SER A 8 10.16 25.69 9.00
CA SER A 8 11.23 24.69 8.90
C SER A 8 10.75 23.32 8.41
N LEU A 9 9.75 22.73 9.07
CA LEU A 9 9.23 21.39 8.76
C LEU A 9 8.55 21.34 7.39
N GLY A 10 7.63 22.27 7.13
CA GLY A 10 6.92 22.35 5.84
C GLY A 10 7.86 22.56 4.64
N VAL A 11 8.84 23.47 4.76
CA VAL A 11 9.86 23.65 3.72
C VAL A 11 10.74 22.41 3.57
N GLY A 12 11.03 21.72 4.68
CA GLY A 12 11.73 20.44 4.66
C GLY A 12 10.98 19.37 3.87
N VAL A 13 9.67 19.23 4.08
CA VAL A 13 8.82 18.29 3.32
C VAL A 13 8.80 18.64 1.83
N VAL A 14 8.64 19.93 1.48
CA VAL A 14 8.70 20.36 0.07
C VAL A 14 10.08 20.07 -0.54
N LYS A 15 11.16 20.34 0.21
CA LYS A 15 12.53 20.02 -0.20
C LYS A 15 12.71 18.52 -0.43
N LEU A 16 12.05 17.68 0.36
CA LEU A 16 12.10 16.22 0.23
C LEU A 16 11.52 15.74 -1.11
N VAL A 17 10.55 16.45 -1.69
CA VAL A 17 10.00 16.11 -3.02
C VAL A 17 11.04 16.35 -4.12
N VAL A 18 11.74 17.49 -4.07
CA VAL A 18 12.62 17.96 -5.16
C VAL A 18 14.07 17.46 -5.05
N ILE A 19 14.53 17.06 -3.86
CA ILE A 19 15.92 16.66 -3.64
C ILE A 19 16.27 15.37 -4.42
N LYS A 20 17.35 15.38 -5.20
CA LYS A 20 17.66 14.27 -6.13
C LYS A 20 18.45 13.13 -5.51
N PRO A 21 19.54 13.35 -4.75
CA PRO A 21 20.34 12.24 -4.24
C PRO A 21 19.55 11.43 -3.20
N GLU A 22 19.39 10.12 -3.42
CA GLU A 22 18.64 9.23 -2.53
C GLU A 22 19.13 9.31 -1.08
N THR A 23 20.44 9.33 -0.89
CA THR A 23 21.07 9.42 0.43
C THR A 23 20.72 10.70 1.16
N GLN A 24 20.66 11.84 0.44
CA GLN A 24 20.25 13.11 1.02
C GLN A 24 18.76 13.13 1.33
N ALA A 25 17.93 12.51 0.49
CA ALA A 25 16.51 12.37 0.75
C ALA A 25 16.24 11.55 2.02
N ILE A 26 16.93 10.41 2.17
CA ILE A 26 16.84 9.56 3.36
C ILE A 26 17.26 10.32 4.62
N ASN A 27 18.39 11.03 4.58
CA ASN A 27 18.86 11.80 5.74
C ASN A 27 17.90 12.93 6.10
N LEU A 28 17.35 13.63 5.11
CA LEU A 28 16.34 14.67 5.33
C LEU A 28 15.06 14.08 5.92
N ALA A 29 14.56 12.96 5.38
CA ALA A 29 13.37 12.30 5.91
C ALA A 29 13.54 11.86 7.38
N LYS A 30 14.71 11.29 7.74
CA LYS A 30 15.03 10.99 9.14
C LYS A 30 14.94 12.21 10.03
N SER A 31 15.60 13.30 9.62
CA SER A 31 15.59 14.55 10.37
C SER A 31 14.17 15.08 10.56
N LEU A 32 13.35 15.07 9.52
CA LEU A 32 11.97 15.56 9.57
C LEU A 32 11.07 14.69 10.45
N ILE A 33 11.28 13.37 10.46
CA ILE A 33 10.53 12.46 11.33
C ILE A 33 10.92 12.69 12.79
N SER A 34 12.22 12.80 13.10
CA SER A 34 12.66 13.12 14.46
C SER A 34 12.12 14.47 14.93
N GLN A 35 12.17 15.50 14.08
CA GLN A 35 11.58 16.82 14.39
C GLN A 35 10.07 16.74 14.60
N ALA A 36 9.34 16.01 13.76
CA ALA A 36 7.90 15.81 13.95
C ALA A 36 7.59 15.13 15.29
N GLN A 37 8.40 14.16 15.70
CA GLN A 37 8.27 13.46 16.98
C GLN A 37 8.53 14.36 18.19
N GLU A 38 9.46 15.30 18.07
CA GLU A 38 9.86 16.22 19.15
C GLU A 38 8.99 17.48 19.24
N GLU A 39 8.61 18.06 18.10
CA GLU A 39 7.98 19.38 18.02
C GLU A 39 6.45 19.32 17.98
N ILE A 40 5.85 18.22 17.51
CA ILE A 40 4.39 18.12 17.35
C ILE A 40 3.78 17.37 18.53
N ILE A 41 3.02 18.11 19.34
CA ILE A 41 2.34 17.57 20.54
C ILE A 41 1.08 16.79 20.17
N GLU A 42 0.32 17.24 19.17
CA GLU A 42 -0.93 16.61 18.78
C GLU A 42 -0.67 15.27 18.05
N PRO A 43 -1.05 14.11 18.62
CA PRO A 43 -0.65 12.82 18.08
C PRO A 43 -1.13 12.57 16.66
N LYS A 44 -2.32 13.08 16.31
CA LYS A 44 -2.91 12.90 14.98
C LYS A 44 -2.14 13.68 13.91
N ILE A 45 -1.79 14.93 14.20
CA ILE A 45 -0.99 15.76 13.29
C ILE A 45 0.42 15.17 13.13
N GLN A 46 1.02 14.70 14.22
CA GLN A 46 2.32 14.05 14.20
C GLN A 46 2.29 12.80 13.31
N GLU A 47 1.31 11.93 13.52
CA GLU A 47 1.11 10.72 12.72
C GLU A 47 0.93 11.04 11.23
N ASP A 48 0.07 12.01 10.91
CA ASP A 48 -0.22 12.38 9.52
C ASP A 48 1.02 12.98 8.81
N LEU A 49 1.83 13.78 9.50
CA LEU A 49 3.09 14.30 8.95
C LEU A 49 4.12 13.21 8.71
N ILE A 50 4.30 12.29 9.67
CA ILE A 50 5.22 11.16 9.51
C ILE A 50 4.78 10.27 8.34
N ASN A 51 3.48 9.99 8.24
CA ASN A 51 2.90 9.23 7.12
C ASN A 51 3.15 9.91 5.77
N LEU A 52 3.04 11.24 5.70
CA LEU A 52 3.35 12.01 4.49
C LEU A 52 4.83 11.88 4.10
N ILE A 53 5.75 12.04 5.06
CA ILE A 53 7.21 11.92 4.82
C ILE A 53 7.55 10.51 4.30
N GLN A 54 6.99 9.48 4.94
CA GLN A 54 7.16 8.08 4.53
C GLN A 54 6.63 7.84 3.12
N THR A 55 5.45 8.37 2.80
CA THR A 55 4.84 8.28 1.46
C THR A 55 5.76 8.89 0.41
N ILE A 56 6.28 10.10 0.64
CA ILE A 56 7.21 10.78 -0.29
C ILE A 56 8.47 9.93 -0.53
N ILE A 57 9.04 9.32 0.51
CA ILE A 57 10.23 8.47 0.37
C ILE A 57 9.95 7.23 -0.48
N VAL A 58 8.81 6.56 -0.28
CA VAL A 58 8.43 5.39 -1.10
C VAL A 58 8.35 5.76 -2.58
N TYR A 59 7.70 6.88 -2.91
CA TYR A 59 7.63 7.37 -4.30
C TYR A 59 8.99 7.79 -4.86
N LYS A 60 9.87 8.35 -4.03
CA LYS A 60 11.21 8.77 -4.46
C LYS A 60 12.15 7.58 -4.70
N LEU A 61 11.90 6.44 -4.08
CA LEU A 61 12.76 5.25 -4.13
C LEU A 61 12.02 4.03 -4.71
N PRO A 62 11.49 4.10 -5.94
CA PRO A 62 10.60 3.07 -6.49
C PRO A 62 11.28 1.72 -6.70
N GLN A 63 12.62 1.69 -6.78
CA GLN A 63 13.42 0.47 -6.96
C GLN A 63 13.84 -0.18 -5.62
N LYS A 64 13.57 0.46 -4.49
CA LYS A 64 13.88 -0.11 -3.17
C LYS A 64 12.67 -0.83 -2.63
N THR A 65 12.92 -2.00 -2.05
CA THR A 65 11.93 -2.71 -1.27
C THR A 65 11.62 -1.94 0.01
N ARG A 66 10.43 -2.16 0.55
CA ARG A 66 10.04 -1.57 1.83
C ARG A 66 11.03 -1.86 2.95
N LYS A 67 11.51 -3.11 3.05
CA LYS A 67 12.44 -3.53 4.10
C LYS A 67 13.74 -2.74 4.03
N GLU A 68 14.22 -2.44 2.82
CA GLU A 68 15.39 -1.60 2.61
C GLU A 68 15.10 -0.16 3.06
N ILE A 69 13.93 0.40 2.73
CA ILE A 69 13.55 1.75 3.17
C ILE A 69 13.41 1.83 4.70
N GLU A 70 12.78 0.85 5.34
CA GLU A 70 12.66 0.74 6.80
C GLU A 70 14.04 0.71 7.47
N ALA A 71 14.93 -0.16 7.00
CA ALA A 71 16.31 -0.25 7.48
C ALA A 71 17.07 1.07 7.26
N MET A 72 16.88 1.70 6.10
CA MET A 72 17.52 2.96 5.78
C MET A 72 17.01 4.10 6.65
N LEU A 73 15.72 4.16 6.98
CA LEU A 73 15.13 5.21 7.82
C LEU A 73 15.28 4.94 9.33
N GLY A 74 15.59 3.70 9.73
CA GLY A 74 15.59 3.31 11.14
C GLY A 74 14.18 3.23 11.72
N LEU A 75 13.18 2.96 10.87
CA LEU A 75 11.77 2.90 11.23
C LEU A 75 11.27 1.46 11.09
N SER A 76 10.41 1.03 12.00
CA SER A 76 9.86 -0.34 12.01
C SER A 76 8.45 -0.45 11.39
N GLU A 77 7.83 0.65 10.95
CA GLU A 77 6.37 0.68 10.73
C GLU A 77 5.91 1.43 9.46
N LEU A 78 6.50 1.18 8.28
CA LEU A 78 5.93 1.72 7.02
C LEU A 78 4.53 1.15 6.70
N LYS A 79 4.15 0.04 7.36
CA LYS A 79 2.83 -0.58 7.27
C LYS A 79 1.69 0.26 7.86
N LYS A 80 2.00 1.31 8.65
CA LYS A 80 0.96 2.20 9.19
C LYS A 80 0.51 3.27 8.20
N THR A 81 1.25 3.46 7.10
CA THR A 81 0.87 4.44 6.07
C THR A 81 -0.47 4.07 5.41
N LYS A 82 -1.32 5.07 5.15
CA LYS A 82 -2.60 4.88 4.45
C LYS A 82 -2.40 4.24 3.07
N VAL A 83 -1.41 4.73 2.31
CA VAL A 83 -1.07 4.20 0.98
C VAL A 83 -0.74 2.70 1.04
N TYR A 84 -0.03 2.24 2.08
CA TYR A 84 0.20 0.81 2.23
C TYR A 84 -1.07 0.03 2.52
N GLN A 85 -1.91 0.52 3.44
CA GLN A 85 -3.14 -0.17 3.82
C GLN A 85 -4.09 -0.30 2.62
N GLU A 86 -4.20 0.76 1.82
CA GLU A 86 -4.96 0.77 0.56
C GLU A 86 -4.39 -0.24 -0.44
N ALA A 87 -3.09 -0.18 -0.74
CA ALA A 87 -2.46 -1.12 -1.68
C ALA A 87 -2.52 -2.58 -1.19
N PHE A 88 -2.46 -2.81 0.12
CA PHE A 88 -2.60 -4.15 0.68
C PHE A 88 -4.04 -4.67 0.62
N ALA A 89 -5.03 -3.80 0.85
CA ALA A 89 -6.44 -4.14 0.71
C ALA A 89 -6.78 -4.46 -0.76
N GLU A 90 -6.37 -3.60 -1.70
CA GLU A 90 -6.54 -3.81 -3.14
C GLU A 90 -5.90 -5.13 -3.58
N GLY A 91 -4.64 -5.38 -3.19
CA GLY A 91 -3.96 -6.63 -3.53
C GLY A 91 -4.60 -7.88 -2.90
N LYS A 92 -5.28 -7.74 -1.76
CA LYS A 92 -6.03 -8.85 -1.15
C LYS A 92 -7.28 -9.17 -1.97
N ASP A 93 -8.03 -8.14 -2.35
CA ASP A 93 -9.24 -8.30 -3.15
C ASP A 93 -8.91 -8.85 -4.55
N GLU A 94 -7.86 -8.34 -5.19
CA GLU A 94 -7.35 -8.88 -6.47
C GLU A 94 -6.91 -10.34 -6.34
N GLY A 95 -6.18 -10.66 -5.27
CA GLY A 95 -5.70 -12.03 -5.01
C GLY A 95 -6.83 -13.02 -4.76
N GLU A 96 -7.91 -12.60 -4.10
CA GLU A 96 -9.11 -13.42 -3.89
C GLU A 96 -9.82 -13.70 -5.22
N VAL A 97 -10.00 -12.68 -6.06
CA VAL A 97 -10.60 -12.84 -7.40
C VAL A 97 -9.74 -13.74 -8.28
N GLU A 98 -8.41 -13.55 -8.30
CA GLU A 98 -7.51 -14.39 -9.09
C GLU A 98 -7.52 -15.86 -8.60
N ALA A 99 -7.54 -16.08 -7.29
CA ALA A 99 -7.63 -17.42 -6.71
C ALA A 99 -8.96 -18.11 -7.06
N ASN A 100 -10.07 -17.39 -6.97
CA ASN A 100 -11.39 -17.89 -7.34
C ASN A 100 -11.46 -18.21 -8.83
N LEU A 101 -11.00 -17.30 -9.70
CA LEU A 101 -10.96 -17.52 -11.15
C LEU A 101 -10.15 -18.76 -11.51
N LYS A 102 -8.94 -18.90 -10.95
CA LYS A 102 -8.08 -20.06 -11.20
C LYS A 102 -8.72 -21.35 -10.69
N SER A 103 -9.41 -21.31 -9.56
CA SER A 103 -10.09 -22.46 -8.99
C SER A 103 -11.28 -22.89 -9.85
N VAL A 104 -12.15 -21.96 -10.24
CA VAL A 104 -13.28 -22.19 -11.15
C VAL A 104 -12.79 -22.77 -12.48
N SER A 105 -11.77 -22.15 -13.10
CA SER A 105 -11.19 -22.64 -14.36
C SER A 105 -10.68 -24.08 -14.26
N ASN A 106 -9.91 -24.39 -13.20
CA ASN A 106 -9.41 -25.74 -13.00
C ASN A 106 -10.54 -26.76 -12.76
N MET A 107 -11.57 -26.38 -12.02
CA MET A 107 -12.70 -27.25 -11.72
C MET A 107 -13.57 -27.53 -12.95
N ILE A 108 -13.82 -26.53 -13.79
CA ILE A 108 -14.50 -26.71 -15.08
C ILE A 108 -13.72 -27.69 -15.97
N ARG A 109 -12.38 -27.54 -16.04
CA ARG A 109 -11.53 -28.46 -16.80
C ARG A 109 -11.57 -29.91 -16.28
N LEU A 110 -11.90 -30.10 -15.01
CA LEU A 110 -12.12 -31.41 -14.40
C LEU A 110 -13.54 -31.96 -14.63
N GLY A 111 -14.41 -31.21 -15.31
CA GLY A 111 -15.78 -31.61 -15.64
C GLY A 111 -16.79 -31.38 -14.52
N LEU A 112 -16.46 -30.57 -13.51
CA LEU A 112 -17.40 -30.19 -12.45
C LEU A 112 -18.45 -29.21 -13.00
N THR A 113 -19.70 -29.32 -12.53
CA THR A 113 -20.77 -28.38 -12.90
C THR A 113 -20.63 -27.08 -12.12
N LEU A 114 -21.19 -25.98 -12.64
CA LEU A 114 -21.11 -24.67 -12.00
C LEU A 114 -21.78 -24.65 -10.62
N GLU A 115 -22.84 -25.44 -10.43
CA GLU A 115 -23.55 -25.59 -9.15
C GLU A 115 -22.67 -26.25 -8.09
N THR A 116 -21.97 -27.33 -8.47
CA THR A 116 -21.02 -28.00 -7.57
C THR A 116 -19.85 -27.09 -7.23
N ILE A 117 -19.35 -26.32 -8.21
CA ILE A 117 -18.27 -25.35 -7.97
C ILE A 117 -18.72 -24.24 -6.99
N ALA A 118 -19.93 -23.71 -7.16
CA ALA A 118 -20.52 -22.72 -6.27
C ALA A 118 -20.61 -23.23 -4.83
N GLU A 119 -21.07 -24.48 -4.66
CA GLU A 119 -21.13 -25.13 -3.34
C GLU A 119 -19.73 -25.32 -2.72
N TYR A 120 -18.75 -25.82 -3.48
CA TYR A 120 -17.40 -26.08 -2.96
C TYR A 120 -16.62 -24.83 -2.61
N LEU A 121 -16.81 -23.74 -3.37
CA LEU A 121 -16.12 -22.47 -3.14
C LEU A 121 -16.87 -21.54 -2.19
N ASP A 122 -18.08 -21.93 -1.74
CA ASP A 122 -18.99 -21.07 -0.99
C ASP A 122 -19.24 -19.72 -1.69
N LEU A 123 -19.39 -19.78 -3.01
CA LEU A 123 -19.61 -18.62 -3.87
C LEU A 123 -21.03 -18.62 -4.42
N PRO A 124 -21.66 -17.45 -4.59
CA PRO A 124 -22.91 -17.35 -5.33
C PRO A 124 -22.77 -17.94 -6.73
N LEU A 125 -23.80 -18.67 -7.19
CA LEU A 125 -23.79 -19.28 -8.52
C LEU A 125 -23.58 -18.22 -9.62
N GLU A 126 -24.12 -17.01 -9.44
CA GLU A 126 -23.92 -15.89 -10.35
C GLU A 126 -22.44 -15.46 -10.45
N GLU A 127 -21.68 -15.54 -9.36
CA GLU A 127 -20.24 -15.25 -9.36
C GLU A 127 -19.47 -16.34 -10.10
N VAL A 128 -19.77 -17.61 -9.84
CA VAL A 128 -19.15 -18.73 -10.57
C VAL A 128 -19.43 -18.65 -12.07
N GLN A 129 -20.65 -18.28 -12.47
CA GLN A 129 -21.00 -18.05 -13.87
C GLN A 129 -20.22 -16.89 -14.50
N ARG A 130 -19.97 -15.80 -13.77
CA ARG A 130 -19.13 -14.69 -14.25
C ARG A 130 -17.69 -15.15 -14.46
N LEU A 131 -17.11 -15.84 -13.48
CA LEU A 131 -15.74 -16.35 -13.53
C LEU A 131 -15.56 -17.40 -14.64
N ALA A 132 -16.56 -18.25 -14.86
CA ALA A 132 -16.57 -19.21 -15.97
C ALA A 132 -16.49 -18.51 -17.34
N LYS A 133 -17.31 -17.47 -17.58
CA LYS A 133 -17.26 -16.67 -18.81
C LYS A 133 -15.91 -15.97 -19.01
N LEU A 134 -15.29 -15.50 -17.93
CA LEU A 134 -13.95 -14.90 -17.99
C LEU A 134 -12.86 -15.94 -18.35
N THR A 135 -13.08 -17.21 -18.03
CA THR A 135 -12.19 -18.31 -18.40
C THR A 135 -12.30 -18.62 -19.90
N GLU A 136 -13.52 -18.68 -20.43
CA GLU A 136 -13.78 -18.95 -21.87
C GLU A 136 -13.21 -17.88 -22.80
N ASN A 137 -13.10 -16.63 -22.34
CA ASN A 137 -12.54 -15.52 -23.13
C ASN A 137 -11.00 -15.45 -23.12
N ARG A 138 -10.32 -16.33 -22.39
CA ARG A 138 -8.84 -16.34 -22.23
C ARG A 138 -8.16 -17.44 -23.05
N ASP A 139 -8.92 -18.36 -23.63
CA ASP A 139 -8.47 -19.41 -24.56
C ASP A 139 -8.70 -18.98 -26.03
#